data_AF-A0A355QBW8-F1
#
_entry.id   AF-A0A355QBW8-F1
#
_cell.length_a   1.000
_cell.length_b   1.000
_cell.length_c   1.000
_cell.angle_alpha   90.00
_cell.angle_beta   90.00
_cell.angle_gamma   90.00
#
_symmetry.space_group_name_H-M   'P 1'
#
loop_
_entity.id
_entity.type
_entity.pdbx_description
1 polymer ?
#
loop_
_entity_poly.entity_id
_entity_poly.type
_entity_poly.pdbx_seq_one_letter_code
_entity_poly.pdbx_strand_id
1 'polypeptide(L)' 'MTEPVEHPTNVCIVLLDSLNRHLLGSYGGTEFATPNLDRFAAEQATRFTRHVTGSLPCMPARHDI' A
#
# COMPACT_ATOMS: atom_id res chain seq x y z
N MET A 1 18.66 -7.32 30.16
CA MET A 1 19.40 -6.40 29.27
C MET A 1 18.68 -6.41 27.94
N THR A 2 18.07 -5.30 27.55
CA THR A 2 17.33 -5.14 26.29
C THR A 2 18.28 -4.54 25.26
N GLU A 3 18.47 -5.22 24.15
CA GLU A 3 19.27 -4.71 23.02
C GLU A 3 18.63 -3.45 22.42
N PRO A 4 19.42 -2.47 21.96
CA PRO A 4 18.89 -1.26 21.33
C PRO A 4 18.19 -1.63 20.02
N VAL A 5 16.95 -1.17 19.85
CA VAL A 5 16.18 -1.38 18.63
C VAL A 5 16.75 -0.47 17.55
N GLU A 6 17.33 -1.06 16.50
CA GLU A 6 17.81 -0.33 15.34
C GLU A 6 16.61 0.28 14.59
N HIS A 7 16.65 1.59 14.37
CA HIS A 7 15.57 2.31 13.71
C HIS A 7 15.86 2.50 12.22
N PRO A 8 14.87 2.25 11.34
CA PRO A 8 15.06 2.48 9.91
C PRO A 8 15.30 3.97 9.65
N THR A 9 16.38 4.26 8.91
CA THR A 9 16.80 5.64 8.61
C THR A 9 16.11 6.21 7.36
N ASN A 10 15.55 5.34 6.52
CA ASN A 10 14.97 5.69 5.23
C ASN A 10 13.51 5.26 5.14
N VAL A 11 12.69 6.08 4.48
CA VAL A 11 11.29 5.78 4.17
C VAL A 11 11.08 5.91 2.67
N CYS A 12 10.50 4.89 2.05
CA CYS A 12 10.10 4.92 0.64
C CYS A 12 8.58 4.85 0.54
N ILE A 13 7.98 5.88 -0.08
CA ILE A 13 6.53 5.97 -0.29
C ILE A 13 6.25 5.73 -1.78
N VAL A 14 5.47 4.70 -2.06
CA VAL A 14 5.00 4.39 -3.42
C VAL A 14 3.51 4.69 -3.50
N LEU A 15 3.15 5.71 -4.26
CA LEU A 15 1.78 6.11 -4.51
C LEU A 15 1.39 5.78 -5.95
N LEU A 16 0.25 5.12 -6.13
CA LEU A 16 -0.32 4.77 -7.43
C LEU A 16 -1.59 5.59 -7.64
N ASP A 17 -1.64 6.36 -8.72
CA ASP A 17 -2.80 7.19 -9.04
C ASP A 17 -3.91 6.33 -9.67
N SER A 18 -5.15 6.61 -9.26
CA SER A 18 -6.37 6.02 -9.82
C SER A 18 -6.43 4.48 -9.76
N LEU A 19 -5.65 3.86 -8.87
CA LEU A 19 -5.64 2.42 -8.68
C LEU A 19 -6.88 1.97 -7.91
N ASN A 20 -7.62 1.03 -8.50
CA ASN A 20 -8.68 0.34 -7.81
C ASN A 20 -8.13 -0.94 -7.15
N ARG A 21 -8.36 -1.10 -5.83
CA ARG A 21 -7.97 -2.29 -5.07
C ARG A 21 -8.48 -3.60 -5.67
N HIS A 22 -9.60 -3.60 -6.39
CA HIS A 22 -10.16 -4.80 -7.00
C HIS A 22 -9.32 -5.35 -8.16
N LEU A 23 -8.33 -4.57 -8.64
CA LEU A 23 -7.38 -4.98 -9.68
C LEU A 23 -6.11 -5.64 -9.12
N LEU A 24 -5.94 -5.67 -7.79
CA LEU A 24 -4.77 -6.27 -7.14
C LEU A 24 -5.09 -7.71 -6.69
N GLY A 25 -4.22 -8.65 -7.04
CA GLY A 25 -4.34 -10.06 -6.63
C GLY A 25 -4.40 -10.23 -5.12
N SER A 26 -3.57 -9.50 -4.40
CA SER A 26 -3.54 -9.40 -2.93
C SER A 26 -4.83 -8.88 -2.31
N TYR A 27 -5.78 -8.35 -3.09
CA TYR A 27 -7.13 -7.97 -2.65
C TYR A 27 -8.23 -8.80 -3.31
N GLY A 28 -7.88 -9.88 -4.00
CA GLY A 28 -8.81 -10.81 -4.67
C GLY A 28 -9.04 -10.53 -6.16
N GLY A 29 -8.30 -9.59 -6.76
CA GLY A 29 -8.36 -9.34 -8.20
C GLY A 29 -7.82 -10.52 -9.02
N THR A 30 -8.43 -10.80 -10.16
CA THR A 30 -8.05 -11.92 -11.04
C THR A 30 -7.78 -11.51 -12.49
N GLU A 31 -8.00 -10.23 -12.83
CA GLU A 31 -7.86 -9.70 -14.18
C GLU A 31 -6.39 -9.50 -14.57
N PHE A 32 -5.54 -9.07 -13.62
CA PHE A 32 -4.12 -8.76 -13.87
C PHE A 32 -3.21 -9.55 -12.94
N ALA A 33 -2.03 -9.93 -13.45
CA ALA A 33 -0.98 -10.50 -12.64
C ALA A 33 -0.22 -9.39 -11.90
N THR A 34 -0.25 -9.42 -10.56
CA THR A 34 0.43 -8.43 -9.69
C THR A 34 1.49 -9.05 -8.78
N PRO A 35 2.41 -9.90 -9.29
CA PRO A 35 3.22 -10.79 -8.47
C PRO A 35 4.13 -10.08 -7.46
N ASN A 36 4.66 -8.91 -7.79
CA ASN A 36 5.53 -8.16 -6.88
C ASN A 36 4.76 -7.55 -5.71
N LEU A 37 3.58 -6.98 -5.98
CA LEU A 37 2.71 -6.41 -4.94
C LEU A 37 2.11 -7.51 -4.07
N ASP A 38 1.77 -8.64 -4.68
CA ASP A 38 1.18 -9.78 -3.97
C ASP A 38 2.18 -10.45 -3.04
N ARG A 39 3.42 -10.65 -3.52
CA ARG A 39 4.52 -11.14 -2.69
C ARG A 39 4.81 -10.20 -1.52
N PHE A 40 4.90 -8.89 -1.79
CA PHE A 40 5.13 -7.91 -0.72
C PHE A 40 4.01 -7.91 0.33
N ALA A 41 2.75 -7.96 -0.12
CA ALA A 41 1.59 -8.02 0.76
C ALA A 41 1.53 -9.31 1.60
N ALA A 42 2.00 -10.43 1.08
CA ALA A 42 2.00 -11.72 1.78
C ALA A 42 3.17 -11.87 2.78
N GLU A 43 4.36 -11.37 2.42
CA GLU A 43 5.59 -11.68 3.13
C GLU A 43 6.07 -10.57 4.08
N GLN A 44 5.77 -9.30 3.76
CA GLN A 44 6.51 -8.17 4.35
C GLN A 44 5.61 -7.01 4.83
N ALA A 45 4.32 -7.03 4.53
CA ALA A 45 3.45 -5.88 4.76
C ALA A 45 2.18 -6.20 5.54
N THR A 46 1.71 -5.20 6.29
CA THR A 46 0.35 -5.19 6.84
C THR A 46 -0.63 -4.66 5.79
N ARG A 47 -1.65 -5.45 5.45
CA ARG A 47 -2.67 -5.06 4.46
C ARG A 47 -3.87 -4.39 5.13
N PHE A 48 -4.19 -3.17 4.70
CA PHE A 48 -5.38 -2.44 5.16
C PHE A 48 -6.57 -2.68 4.23
N THR A 49 -7.62 -3.33 4.73
CA THR A 49 -8.79 -3.71 3.90
C THR A 49 -9.94 -2.69 3.93
N ARG A 50 -9.83 -1.68 4.80
CA ARG A 50 -10.82 -0.60 5.01
C ARG A 50 -10.20 0.80 4.84
N HIS A 51 -9.21 0.92 3.96
CA HIS A 51 -8.66 2.22 3.58
C HIS A 51 -9.57 2.87 2.52
N VAL A 52 -9.89 4.15 2.72
CA VAL A 52 -10.72 4.96 1.82
C VAL A 52 -10.05 6.32 1.62
N THR A 53 -10.21 6.90 0.43
CA THR A 53 -9.73 8.25 0.13
C THR A 53 -10.60 9.28 0.85
N GLY A 54 -9.99 10.27 1.51
CA GLY A 54 -10.71 11.34 2.21
C GLY A 54 -11.46 12.29 1.28
N SER A 55 -11.00 12.42 0.03
CA SER A 55 -11.56 13.34 -0.96
C SER A 55 -11.30 12.84 -2.40
N LEU A 56 -12.19 13.21 -3.32
CA LEU A 56 -12.07 13.03 -4.78
C LEU A 56 -12.54 14.33 -5.44
N PRO A 57 -11.86 14.88 -6.49
CA PRO A 57 -10.89 14.24 -7.39
C PRO A 57 -9.41 14.42 -6.98
N CYS A 58 -8.45 14.05 -7.85
CA CYS A 58 -7.02 13.83 -7.54
C CYS A 58 -6.24 14.98 -6.88
N MET A 59 -6.75 16.24 -6.90
CA MET A 59 -6.08 17.39 -6.27
C MET A 59 -6.23 17.39 -4.73
N PRO A 60 -7.45 17.32 -4.15
CA PRO A 60 -7.59 17.20 -2.70
C PRO A 60 -7.06 15.86 -2.14
N ALA A 61 -7.15 14.75 -2.90
CA ALA A 61 -6.64 13.44 -2.45
C ALA A 61 -5.12 13.41 -2.22
N ARG A 62 -4.35 14.26 -2.92
CA ARG A 62 -2.89 14.37 -2.75
C ARG A 62 -2.49 15.26 -1.57
N HIS A 63 -3.39 16.14 -1.11
CA HIS A 63 -3.17 16.98 0.07
C HIS A 63 -3.42 16.22 1.38
N ASP A 64 -4.15 15.10 1.33
CA ASP A 64 -4.46 14.25 2.49
C ASP A 64 -3.35 13.24 2.85
N ILE A 65 -2.21 13.23 2.13
CA ILE A 65 -1.11 12.25 2.28
C ILE A 65 0.06 12.86 3.05
#